data_AF-A0A9E7TKT4-F1
#
_entry.id   AF-A0A9E7TKT4-F1
#
_cell.length_a   1.000
_cell.length_b   1.000
_cell.length_c   1.000
_cell.angle_alpha   90.00
_cell.angle_beta   90.00
_cell.angle_gamma   90.00
#
_symmetry.space_group_name_H-M   'P 1'
#
loop_
_entity.id
_entity.type
_entity.pdbx_description
1 polymer ?
#
loop_
_entity_poly.entity_id
_entity_poly.type
_entity_poly.pdbx_seq_one_letter_code
_entity_poly.pdbx_strand_id
1 'polypeptide(L)'
;MLYSDSFSGCGIGNQKRYLTLEEYYSEEGKDSLRQKLQTLLIELFSETSTEHLNFLSVQTGPGDITYNSSCSYAYTESTLLHLAEYLDMSIPNPGEVIDYITKHPGICDAVLYACLLACEEFIKNSEVSLELYYDDESQDKYLTLYIRQENYADDIIEKMDRICEEFEGELAGQSGWLLLTTDYKPPQNKV
;
A
#
# COMPACT_ATOMS: atom_id res chain seq x y z
N MET A 1 55.98 -33.07 19.36
CA MET A 1 55.77 -34.41 18.75
C MET A 1 54.27 -34.68 18.80
N LEU A 2 53.62 -34.77 17.62
CA LEU A 2 52.37 -35.46 17.23
C LEU A 2 51.12 -35.34 18.16
N TYR A 3 50.07 -34.60 17.75
CA TYR A 3 48.84 -35.04 17.03
C TYR A 3 47.83 -35.86 17.86
N SER A 4 46.61 -35.32 18.09
CA SER A 4 45.33 -35.85 17.56
C SER A 4 44.06 -35.13 18.11
N ASP A 5 43.01 -35.17 17.30
CA ASP A 5 41.76 -34.39 17.26
C ASP A 5 40.71 -34.66 18.36
N SER A 6 39.69 -33.77 18.49
CA SER A 6 38.26 -34.09 18.23
C SER A 6 37.29 -32.93 18.58
N PHE A 7 36.38 -32.66 17.65
CA PHE A 7 35.23 -31.73 17.66
C PHE A 7 34.19 -31.97 18.78
N SER A 8 33.51 -30.91 19.24
CA SER A 8 32.02 -30.85 19.33
C SER A 8 31.49 -29.48 19.80
N GLY A 9 30.43 -29.00 19.15
CA GLY A 9 29.44 -28.10 19.78
C GLY A 9 29.38 -26.64 19.30
N CYS A 10 28.86 -26.39 18.10
CA CYS A 10 28.30 -25.08 17.73
C CYS A 10 26.82 -25.05 18.13
N GLY A 11 26.45 -24.16 19.05
CA GLY A 11 25.07 -23.91 19.48
C GLY A 11 24.70 -22.45 19.20
N ILE A 12 23.94 -22.23 18.13
CA ILE A 12 23.34 -20.95 17.75
C ILE A 12 22.15 -20.70 18.68
N GLY A 13 22.17 -19.57 19.38
CA GLY A 13 21.06 -19.08 20.20
C GLY A 13 20.88 -17.58 19.97
N ASN A 14 20.58 -17.16 18.74
CA ASN A 14 20.20 -15.78 18.45
C ASN A 14 18.73 -15.58 18.81
N GLN A 15 18.48 -15.24 20.07
CA GLN A 15 17.23 -14.61 20.49
C GLN A 15 17.14 -13.26 19.77
N LYS A 16 16.28 -13.16 18.75
CA LYS A 16 15.99 -11.89 18.09
C LYS A 16 15.38 -10.96 19.13
N ARG A 17 16.15 -9.97 19.55
CA ARG A 17 15.68 -8.83 20.34
C ARG A 17 14.87 -7.94 19.41
N TYR A 18 13.56 -7.87 19.63
CA TYR A 18 12.71 -6.92 18.92
C TYR A 18 13.02 -5.51 19.44
N LEU A 19 13.18 -4.57 18.51
CA LEU A 19 13.34 -3.14 18.82
C LEU A 19 12.05 -2.62 19.45
N THR A 20 12.19 -1.71 20.42
CA THR A 20 11.03 -1.05 21.03
C THR A 20 10.45 -0.02 20.06
N LEU A 21 9.14 0.28 20.17
CA LEU A 21 8.44 1.23 19.31
C LEU A 21 9.15 2.61 19.30
N GLU A 22 9.76 3.00 20.42
CA GLU A 22 10.49 4.26 20.61
C GLU A 22 11.85 4.29 19.88
N GLU A 23 12.49 3.13 19.68
CA GLU A 23 13.79 3.02 18.98
C GLU A 23 13.64 3.06 17.44
N TYR A 24 12.42 2.95 16.90
CA TYR A 24 12.16 3.05 15.45
C TYR A 24 12.05 4.50 14.95
N TYR A 25 11.85 5.47 15.85
CA TYR A 25 11.53 6.87 15.53
C TYR A 25 12.69 7.86 15.67
N SER A 26 13.96 7.42 15.71
CA SER A 26 15.11 8.34 15.71
C SER A 26 16.10 7.99 14.62
N GLU A 27 16.11 8.77 13.54
CA GLU A 27 17.21 9.63 13.06
C GLU A 27 16.72 10.36 11.79
N GLU A 28 17.14 11.61 11.64
CA GLU A 28 16.61 12.64 10.74
C GLU A 28 16.54 12.27 9.24
N GLY A 29 15.42 12.60 8.56
CA GLY A 29 15.48 13.06 7.17
C GLY A 29 14.86 12.18 6.07
N LYS A 30 13.58 11.83 6.21
CA LYS A 30 12.51 11.85 5.17
C LYS A 30 11.38 10.98 5.71
N ASP A 31 10.21 11.58 5.93
CA ASP A 31 8.96 10.84 6.11
C ASP A 31 8.69 10.02 4.84
N SER A 32 9.32 8.85 4.74
CA SER A 32 9.12 7.97 3.59
C SER A 32 7.64 7.60 3.57
N LEU A 33 7.01 7.65 2.41
CA LEU A 33 5.61 7.24 2.24
C LEU A 33 5.35 5.87 2.89
N ARG A 34 6.33 4.97 2.84
CA ARG A 34 6.29 3.68 3.54
C ARG A 34 6.13 3.81 5.05
N GLN A 35 6.80 4.75 5.71
CA GLN A 35 6.62 5.00 7.14
C GLN A 35 5.24 5.55 7.44
N LYS A 36 4.76 6.53 6.64
CA LYS A 36 3.40 7.08 6.77
C LYS A 36 2.34 5.99 6.59
N LEU A 37 2.50 5.16 5.55
CA LEU A 37 1.66 3.99 5.28
C LEU A 37 1.68 3.00 6.45
N GLN A 38 2.86 2.67 6.98
CA GLN A 38 2.98 1.79 8.14
C GLN A 38 2.25 2.35 9.37
N THR A 39 2.39 3.65 9.64
CA THR A 39 1.70 4.32 10.75
C THR A 39 0.18 4.23 10.59
N LEU A 40 -0.36 4.59 9.43
CA LEU A 40 -1.80 4.49 9.18
C LEU A 40 -2.30 3.05 9.30
N LEU A 41 -1.59 2.08 8.74
CA LEU A 41 -1.97 0.68 8.85
C LEU A 41 -1.96 0.19 10.31
N ILE A 42 -0.97 0.60 11.11
CA ILE A 42 -0.92 0.27 12.53
C ILE A 42 -2.12 0.90 13.26
N GLU A 43 -2.43 2.17 12.99
CA GLU A 43 -3.58 2.86 13.60
C GLU A 43 -4.90 2.16 13.26
N LEU A 44 -5.12 1.88 11.97
CA LEU A 44 -6.30 1.19 11.43
C LEU A 44 -6.48 -0.22 11.99
N PHE A 45 -5.40 -0.99 12.10
CA PHE A 45 -5.46 -2.40 12.51
C PHE A 45 -5.08 -2.63 13.97
N SER A 46 -4.82 -1.58 14.76
CA SER A 46 -4.40 -1.70 16.17
C SER A 46 -5.42 -2.44 17.05
N GLU A 47 -6.71 -2.39 16.71
CA GLU A 47 -7.79 -3.09 17.42
C GLU A 47 -8.08 -4.49 16.88
N THR A 48 -7.56 -4.83 15.70
CA THR A 48 -7.69 -6.16 15.08
C THR A 48 -6.49 -7.04 15.41
N SER A 49 -6.76 -8.34 15.61
CA SER A 49 -5.79 -9.39 15.99
C SER A 49 -4.40 -9.24 15.34
N THR A 50 -3.35 -9.49 16.13
CA THR A 50 -1.91 -9.48 15.76
C THR A 50 -1.54 -10.31 14.52
N GLU A 51 -2.44 -11.15 14.03
CA GLU A 51 -2.32 -11.87 12.77
C GLU A 51 -2.24 -10.93 11.55
N HIS A 52 -2.91 -9.76 11.57
CA HIS A 52 -2.88 -8.79 10.48
C HIS A 52 -1.57 -7.97 10.45
N LEU A 53 -1.01 -7.67 11.63
CA LEU A 53 0.28 -6.94 11.72
C LEU A 53 1.48 -7.80 11.31
N ASN A 54 1.40 -9.13 11.48
CA ASN A 54 2.40 -10.07 10.96
C ASN A 54 2.41 -10.14 9.42
N PHE A 55 1.32 -9.76 8.76
CA PHE A 55 1.25 -9.66 7.31
C PHE A 55 2.11 -8.49 6.80
N LEU A 56 2.13 -7.36 7.51
CA LEU A 56 2.83 -6.14 7.14
C LEU A 56 4.32 -6.10 7.55
N SER A 57 4.74 -6.92 8.51
CA SER A 57 6.08 -6.88 9.10
C SER A 57 7.17 -7.67 8.35
N VAL A 58 6.84 -8.37 7.25
CA VAL A 58 7.74 -9.34 6.61
C VAL A 58 8.94 -8.73 5.86
N GLN A 59 8.99 -7.42 5.57
CA GLN A 59 10.06 -6.84 4.74
C GLN A 59 10.80 -5.62 5.32
N THR A 60 11.13 -5.66 6.61
CA THR A 60 11.99 -4.65 7.26
C THR A 60 13.48 -5.05 7.33
N GLY A 61 13.94 -5.94 6.45
CA GLY A 61 15.36 -6.31 6.36
C GLY A 61 16.15 -5.32 5.50
N PRO A 62 17.19 -4.64 6.03
CA PRO A 62 18.09 -3.82 5.23
C PRO A 62 19.09 -4.74 4.51
N GLY A 63 18.81 -5.07 3.26
CA GLY A 63 19.75 -5.79 2.39
C GLY A 63 19.05 -6.58 1.30
N ASP A 64 19.17 -6.09 0.06
CA ASP A 64 18.86 -6.76 -1.19
C ASP A 64 17.43 -7.26 -1.39
N ILE A 65 16.53 -6.37 -1.81
CA ILE A 65 15.28 -6.78 -2.45
C ILE A 65 15.55 -7.02 -3.95
N THR A 66 16.09 -8.19 -4.27
CA THR A 66 15.73 -8.83 -5.54
C THR A 66 14.27 -9.26 -5.40
N TYR A 67 13.34 -8.50 -5.98
CA TYR A 67 11.92 -8.83 -6.03
C TYR A 67 11.73 -10.20 -6.67
N ASN A 68 11.52 -11.22 -5.85
CA ASN A 68 11.11 -12.52 -6.35
C ASN A 68 9.62 -12.40 -6.72
N SER A 69 9.32 -12.18 -8.01
CA SER A 69 8.01 -11.80 -8.56
C SER A 69 6.81 -12.56 -7.99
N SER A 70 6.96 -13.83 -7.62
CA SER A 70 5.84 -14.65 -7.14
C SER A 70 5.40 -14.35 -5.70
N CYS A 71 6.28 -13.78 -4.85
CA CYS A 71 5.96 -13.46 -3.46
C CYS A 71 5.33 -12.06 -3.32
N SER A 72 5.63 -11.16 -4.27
CA SER A 72 5.11 -9.79 -4.33
C SER A 72 3.62 -9.73 -4.73
N TYR A 73 3.19 -10.64 -5.60
CA TYR A 73 1.80 -10.69 -6.12
C TYR A 73 0.80 -11.03 -5.02
N ALA A 74 0.98 -12.18 -4.35
CA ALA A 74 0.05 -12.66 -3.32
C ALA A 74 -0.06 -11.69 -2.13
N TYR A 75 1.04 -11.00 -1.79
CA TYR A 75 1.04 -9.98 -0.76
C TYR A 75 0.26 -8.72 -1.16
N THR A 76 0.47 -8.23 -2.38
CA THR A 76 -0.24 -7.05 -2.90
C THR A 76 -1.73 -7.34 -3.01
N GLU A 77 -2.09 -8.49 -3.57
CA GLU A 77 -3.46 -8.96 -3.71
C GLU A 77 -4.16 -9.02 -2.36
N SER A 78 -3.60 -9.75 -1.40
CA SER A 78 -4.26 -9.92 -0.11
C SER A 78 -4.26 -8.61 0.71
N THR A 79 -3.23 -7.76 0.63
CA THR A 79 -3.28 -6.44 1.31
C THR A 79 -4.39 -5.58 0.74
N LEU A 80 -4.44 -5.45 -0.59
CA LEU A 80 -5.37 -4.57 -1.26
C LEU A 80 -6.82 -5.02 -1.07
N LEU A 81 -7.09 -6.32 -1.15
CA LEU A 81 -8.43 -6.87 -0.94
C LEU A 81 -8.90 -6.73 0.51
N HIS A 82 -8.03 -6.97 1.49
CA HIS A 82 -8.40 -6.74 2.90
C HIS A 82 -8.65 -5.26 3.19
N LEU A 83 -7.84 -4.36 2.63
CA LEU A 83 -8.08 -2.92 2.74
C LEU A 83 -9.41 -2.53 2.11
N ALA A 84 -9.72 -3.07 0.92
CA ALA A 84 -10.96 -2.79 0.24
C ALA A 84 -12.18 -3.23 1.05
N GLU A 85 -12.13 -4.42 1.64
CA GLU A 85 -13.19 -4.94 2.52
C GLU A 85 -13.33 -4.12 3.80
N TYR A 86 -12.22 -3.79 4.46
CA TYR A 86 -12.24 -3.05 5.73
C TYR A 86 -12.72 -1.60 5.57
N LEU A 87 -12.34 -0.96 4.45
CA LEU A 87 -12.63 0.45 4.15
C LEU A 87 -13.82 0.63 3.21
N ASP A 88 -14.64 -0.39 2.98
CA ASP A 88 -15.80 -0.34 2.09
C ASP A 88 -15.47 0.30 0.72
N MET A 89 -14.26 0.05 0.23
CA MET A 89 -13.75 0.58 -1.04
C MET A 89 -14.07 -0.42 -2.15
N SER A 90 -14.52 0.08 -3.30
CA SER A 90 -14.79 -0.77 -4.45
C SER A 90 -13.53 -1.06 -5.26
N ILE A 91 -13.39 -2.31 -5.69
CA ILE A 91 -12.44 -2.71 -6.73
C ILE A 91 -13.20 -3.60 -7.71
N PRO A 92 -13.85 -3.03 -8.75
CA PRO A 92 -14.71 -3.79 -9.65
C PRO A 92 -14.01 -4.94 -10.38
N ASN A 93 -12.75 -4.73 -10.78
CA ASN A 93 -11.94 -5.70 -11.50
C ASN A 93 -10.59 -5.90 -10.79
N PRO A 94 -10.55 -6.61 -9.64
CA PRO A 94 -9.35 -6.69 -8.82
C PRO A 94 -8.19 -7.37 -9.54
N GLY A 95 -8.46 -8.37 -10.40
CA GLY A 95 -7.42 -9.02 -11.19
C GLY A 95 -6.64 -8.06 -12.08
N GLU A 96 -7.31 -7.11 -12.73
CA GLU A 96 -6.65 -6.14 -13.61
C GLU A 96 -5.79 -5.14 -12.82
N VAL A 97 -6.28 -4.73 -11.65
CA VAL A 97 -5.55 -3.83 -10.73
C VAL A 97 -4.29 -4.52 -10.21
N ILE A 98 -4.40 -5.75 -9.71
CA ILE A 98 -3.26 -6.51 -9.19
C ILE A 98 -2.25 -6.82 -10.31
N ASP A 99 -2.72 -7.20 -11.50
CA ASP A 99 -1.85 -7.41 -12.66
C ASP A 99 -1.06 -6.14 -13.03
N TYR A 100 -1.70 -4.98 -12.96
CA TYR A 100 -1.03 -3.71 -13.22
C TYR A 100 0.02 -3.38 -12.15
N ILE A 101 -0.32 -3.46 -10.86
CA ILE A 101 0.65 -3.21 -9.76
C ILE A 101 1.83 -4.19 -9.86
N THR A 102 1.58 -5.44 -10.25
CA THR A 102 2.64 -6.45 -10.42
C THR A 102 3.61 -6.09 -11.56
N LYS A 103 3.10 -5.50 -12.64
CA LYS A 103 3.93 -4.99 -13.75
C LYS A 103 4.68 -3.70 -13.39
N HIS A 104 4.17 -2.96 -12.41
CA HIS A 104 4.69 -1.67 -11.97
C HIS A 104 4.95 -1.66 -10.45
N PRO A 105 5.84 -2.53 -9.91
CA PRO A 105 5.96 -2.74 -8.47
C PRO A 105 6.34 -1.47 -7.67
N GLY A 106 6.98 -0.50 -8.32
CA GLY A 106 7.39 0.76 -7.71
C GLY A 106 6.23 1.69 -7.31
N ILE A 107 5.00 1.44 -7.78
CA ILE A 107 3.82 2.24 -7.40
C ILE A 107 3.02 1.61 -6.26
N CYS A 108 3.35 0.40 -5.81
CA CYS A 108 2.53 -0.36 -4.86
C CYS A 108 2.29 0.41 -3.56
N ASP A 109 3.36 0.90 -2.92
CA ASP A 109 3.26 1.65 -1.66
C ASP A 109 2.41 2.93 -1.88
N ALA A 110 2.60 3.64 -2.99
CA ALA A 110 1.83 4.85 -3.32
C ALA A 110 0.34 4.57 -3.55
N VAL A 111 -0.01 3.46 -4.23
CA VAL A 111 -1.39 3.03 -4.43
C VAL A 111 -2.07 2.72 -3.10
N LEU A 112 -1.41 1.91 -2.25
CA LEU A 112 -1.97 1.56 -0.94
C LEU A 112 -2.17 2.81 -0.08
N TYR A 113 -1.21 3.73 -0.08
CA TYR A 113 -1.28 4.96 0.69
C TYR A 113 -2.38 5.91 0.17
N ALA A 114 -2.50 6.08 -1.14
CA ALA A 114 -3.56 6.88 -1.74
C ALA A 114 -4.95 6.33 -1.42
N CYS A 115 -5.13 5.01 -1.46
CA CYS A 115 -6.39 4.37 -1.08
C CYS A 115 -6.76 4.66 0.39
N LEU A 116 -5.79 4.57 1.31
CA LEU A 116 -6.02 4.89 2.72
C LEU A 116 -6.47 6.33 2.91
N LEU A 117 -5.71 7.30 2.35
CA LEU A 117 -6.03 8.72 2.47
C LEU A 117 -7.39 9.06 1.87
N ALA A 118 -7.69 8.52 0.69
CA ALA A 118 -8.98 8.73 0.05
C ALA A 118 -10.14 8.15 0.87
N CYS A 119 -9.98 6.95 1.43
CA CYS A 119 -11.01 6.37 2.28
C CYS A 119 -11.18 7.18 3.56
N GLU A 120 -10.10 7.57 4.23
CA GLU A 120 -10.17 8.40 5.45
C GLU A 120 -10.93 9.72 5.21
N GLU A 121 -10.66 10.40 4.09
CA GLU A 121 -11.28 11.67 3.76
C GLU A 121 -12.74 11.52 3.27
N PHE A 122 -13.06 10.49 2.47
CA PHE A 122 -14.30 10.45 1.68
C PHE A 122 -15.30 9.35 2.01
N ILE A 123 -14.91 8.28 2.72
CA ILE A 123 -15.72 7.05 2.90
C ILE A 123 -17.13 7.30 3.43
N LYS A 124 -17.33 8.32 4.27
CA LYS A 124 -18.64 8.59 4.89
C LYS A 124 -19.71 9.05 3.90
N ASN A 125 -19.30 9.70 2.81
CA ASN A 125 -20.22 10.40 1.91
C ASN A 125 -20.07 10.01 0.43
N SER A 126 -19.05 9.22 0.12
CA SER A 126 -18.62 8.96 -1.25
C SER A 126 -18.29 7.48 -1.43
N GLU A 127 -18.49 6.97 -2.63
CA GLU A 127 -17.83 5.75 -3.05
C GLU A 127 -16.39 6.09 -3.43
N VAL A 128 -15.46 5.30 -2.90
CA VAL A 128 -14.06 5.26 -3.33
C VAL A 128 -13.87 3.98 -4.14
N SER A 129 -13.40 4.10 -5.38
CA SER A 129 -13.24 2.96 -6.29
C SER A 129 -11.86 2.96 -6.95
N LEU A 130 -11.11 1.87 -6.82
CA LEU A 130 -9.84 1.69 -7.53
C LEU A 130 -10.05 0.85 -8.78
N GLU A 131 -9.78 1.44 -9.94
CA GLU A 131 -10.05 0.85 -11.25
C GLU A 131 -8.83 0.99 -12.17
N LEU A 132 -8.72 0.09 -13.16
CA LEU A 132 -7.78 0.27 -14.26
C LEU A 132 -8.49 1.06 -15.37
N TYR A 133 -8.01 2.27 -15.66
CA TYR A 133 -8.48 3.06 -16.78
C TYR A 133 -7.79 2.63 -18.06
N TYR A 134 -8.55 2.68 -19.15
CA TYR A 134 -8.12 2.36 -20.51
C TYR A 134 -8.34 3.59 -21.38
N ASP A 135 -7.26 4.13 -21.95
CA ASP A 135 -7.35 5.12 -23.00
C ASP A 135 -7.45 4.41 -24.37
N ASP A 136 -8.64 4.43 -24.96
CA ASP A 136 -8.91 3.80 -26.25
C ASP A 136 -8.08 4.42 -27.39
N GLU A 137 -7.66 5.67 -27.27
CA GLU A 137 -6.92 6.39 -28.32
C GLU A 137 -5.43 6.06 -28.30
N SER A 138 -4.82 6.00 -27.13
CA SER A 138 -3.38 5.77 -26.95
C SER A 138 -3.01 4.31 -26.65
N GLN A 139 -3.99 3.48 -26.27
CA GLN A 139 -3.79 2.15 -25.69
C GLN A 139 -3.07 2.16 -24.34
N ASP A 140 -2.94 3.35 -23.73
CA ASP A 140 -2.36 3.48 -22.40
C ASP A 140 -3.34 2.98 -21.33
N LYS A 141 -2.78 2.45 -20.25
CA LYS A 141 -3.53 1.95 -19.10
C LYS A 141 -2.90 2.49 -17.84
N TYR A 142 -3.73 2.90 -16.90
CA TYR A 142 -3.24 3.38 -15.60
C TYR A 142 -4.28 3.23 -14.51
N LEU A 143 -3.81 3.12 -13.26
CA LEU A 143 -4.72 3.03 -12.13
C LEU A 143 -5.40 4.38 -11.91
N THR A 144 -6.69 4.32 -11.66
CA THR A 144 -7.50 5.49 -11.32
C THR A 144 -8.28 5.20 -10.05
N LEU A 145 -8.10 6.05 -9.05
CA LEU A 145 -8.87 6.10 -7.83
C LEU A 145 -10.00 7.12 -8.02
N TYR A 146 -11.23 6.63 -8.16
CA TYR A 146 -12.41 7.45 -8.35
C TYR A 146 -13.05 7.81 -7.03
N ILE A 147 -13.40 9.10 -6.87
CA ILE A 147 -14.30 9.58 -5.83
C ILE A 147 -15.66 9.90 -6.46
N ARG A 148 -16.70 9.16 -6.06
CA ARG A 148 -18.07 9.36 -6.57
C ARG A 148 -19.02 9.75 -5.45
N GLN A 149 -19.71 10.87 -5.61
CA GLN A 149 -20.65 11.40 -4.63
C GLN A 149 -22.05 11.51 -5.23
N GLU A 150 -23.08 11.33 -4.39
CA GLU A 150 -24.46 11.56 -4.83
C GLU A 150 -24.70 13.05 -5.14
N ASN A 151 -24.14 13.91 -4.30
CA ASN A 151 -24.08 15.35 -4.50
C ASN A 151 -22.64 15.77 -4.28
N TYR A 152 -21.97 16.22 -5.34
CA TYR A 152 -20.58 16.62 -5.30
C TYR A 152 -20.41 17.88 -4.45
N ALA A 153 -19.56 17.79 -3.43
CA ALA A 153 -19.21 18.93 -2.59
C ALA A 153 -18.38 19.95 -3.38
N ASP A 154 -18.61 21.24 -3.14
CA ASP A 154 -17.87 22.33 -3.82
C ASP A 154 -16.36 22.26 -3.54
N ASP A 155 -15.95 21.66 -2.42
CA ASP A 155 -14.56 21.52 -1.97
C ASP A 155 -13.90 20.18 -2.37
N ILE A 156 -14.57 19.34 -3.18
CA ILE A 156 -14.08 17.99 -3.50
C ILE A 156 -12.72 18.02 -4.20
N ILE A 157 -12.53 18.93 -5.16
CA ILE A 157 -11.27 19.05 -5.91
C ILE A 157 -10.15 19.48 -4.97
N GLU A 158 -10.38 20.46 -4.10
CA GLU A 158 -9.37 20.91 -3.13
C GLU A 158 -8.96 19.81 -2.15
N LYS A 159 -9.89 18.92 -1.78
CA LYS A 159 -9.59 17.74 -0.95
C LYS A 159 -8.74 16.72 -1.69
N MET A 160 -9.08 16.44 -2.95
CA MET A 160 -8.34 15.51 -3.78
C MET A 160 -6.91 16.01 -4.05
N ASP A 161 -6.75 17.31 -4.33
CA ASP A 161 -5.43 17.93 -4.55
C ASP A 161 -4.51 17.74 -3.33
N ARG A 162 -5.02 17.94 -2.11
CA ARG A 162 -4.24 17.69 -0.88
C ARG A 162 -3.80 16.23 -0.74
N ILE A 163 -4.64 15.28 -1.14
CA ILE A 163 -4.30 13.86 -1.08
C ILE A 163 -3.24 13.53 -2.14
N CYS A 164 -3.37 14.08 -3.35
CA CYS A 164 -2.38 13.93 -4.42
C CYS A 164 -0.98 14.40 -3.99
N GLU A 165 -0.88 15.55 -3.33
CA GLU A 165 0.39 16.11 -2.82
C GLU A 165 1.14 15.12 -1.89
N GLU A 166 0.43 14.24 -1.18
CA GLU A 166 1.03 13.29 -0.25
C GLU A 166 1.70 12.08 -0.91
N PHE A 167 1.33 11.71 -2.15
CA PHE A 167 1.85 10.52 -2.82
C PHE A 167 2.50 10.76 -4.19
N GLU A 168 2.19 11.86 -4.89
CA GLU A 168 2.69 12.11 -6.25
C GLU A 168 4.22 12.13 -6.34
N GLY A 169 4.89 12.63 -5.29
CA GLY A 169 6.36 12.68 -5.23
C GLY A 169 7.03 11.31 -5.35
N GLU A 170 6.38 10.25 -4.86
CA GLU A 170 6.91 8.87 -4.90
C GLU A 170 6.61 8.16 -6.23
N LEU A 171 5.64 8.66 -7.00
CA LEU A 171 5.37 8.20 -8.36
C LEU A 171 6.41 8.73 -9.36
N ALA A 172 7.14 9.79 -9.02
CA ALA A 172 8.14 10.39 -9.89
C ALA A 172 9.26 9.38 -10.25
N GLY A 173 9.39 9.11 -11.55
CA GLY A 173 10.41 8.17 -12.07
C GLY A 173 10.01 6.70 -12.00
N GLN A 174 8.79 6.37 -11.52
CA GLN A 174 8.24 5.03 -11.59
C GLN A 174 7.69 4.74 -12.99
N SER A 175 7.57 3.45 -13.33
CA SER A 175 7.06 3.01 -14.63
C SER A 175 5.53 2.99 -14.72
N GLY A 176 4.84 3.14 -13.60
CA GLY A 176 3.38 3.09 -13.50
C GLY A 176 2.79 4.43 -13.07
N TRP A 177 1.50 4.58 -13.38
CA TRP A 177 0.71 5.78 -13.11
C TRP A 177 -0.48 5.46 -12.22
N LEU A 178 -0.79 6.41 -11.35
CA LEU A 178 -1.97 6.45 -10.50
C LEU A 178 -2.58 7.85 -10.60
N LEU A 179 -3.89 7.91 -10.81
CA LEU A 179 -4.66 9.15 -10.86
C LEU A 179 -5.74 9.12 -9.79
N LEU A 180 -5.84 10.17 -8.96
CA LEU A 180 -7.02 10.40 -8.12
C LEU A 180 -7.93 11.39 -8.85
N THR A 181 -9.15 10.98 -9.19
CA THR A 181 -10.07 11.81 -9.98
C THR A 181 -11.54 11.54 -9.65
N THR A 182 -12.44 12.29 -10.27
CA THR A 182 -13.86 11.99 -10.33
C THR A 182 -14.35 12.01 -11.77
N ASP A 183 -15.25 11.10 -12.11
CA ASP A 183 -15.94 11.07 -13.40
C ASP A 183 -17.33 11.73 -13.35
N TYR A 184 -17.65 12.40 -12.23
CA TYR A 184 -18.94 13.05 -11.96
C TYR A 184 -20.15 12.12 -12.05
N LYS A 185 -19.94 10.80 -11.96
CA LYS A 185 -21.02 9.82 -11.90
C LYS A 185 -21.51 9.65 -10.46
N PRO A 186 -22.77 9.22 -10.25
CA PRO A 186 -23.22 8.81 -8.92
C PRO A 186 -22.47 7.54 -8.46
N PRO A 187 -22.48 7.24 -7.16
CA PRO A 187 -22.02 5.95 -6.63
C PRO A 187 -22.70 4.78 -7.34
N GLN A 188 -21.93 3.76 -7.68
CA GLN A 188 -22.36 2.55 -8.37
C GLN A 188 -22.68 1.40 -7.39
N ASN A 189 -22.07 1.39 -6.21
CA ASN A 189 -22.20 0.32 -5.21
C ASN A 189 -22.95 0.75 -3.94
N LYS A 190 -24.10 1.43 -4.08
CA LYS A 190 -25.04 1.60 -2.97
C LYS A 190 -26.22 0.64 -3.13
N VAL A 191 -26.24 -0.42 -2.32
CA VAL A 191 -27.46 -1.18 -1.98
C VAL A 191 -27.83 -0.88 -0.54
#